data_AF-R7Z0S3-F1
#
_entry.id   AF-R7Z0S3-F1
#
_cell.length_a   1.000
_cell.length_b   1.000
_cell.length_c   1.000
_cell.angle_alpha   90.00
_cell.angle_beta   90.00
_cell.angle_gamma   90.00
#
_symmetry.space_group_name_H-M   'P 1'
#
loop_
_entity.id
_entity.type
_entity.pdbx_description
1 polymer ?
#
loop_
_entity_poly.entity_id
_entity_poly.type
_entity_poly.pdbx_seq_one_letter_code
_entity_poly.pdbx_strand_id
1 'polypeptide(L)'
;MVFVRTAKVYKATLKLFSDRYTKNLDSGWEETPKVRVPIINFSQAPTINHVFLEWLMPNTTYKTPYLDAPGTLNTEPAATSSVSYQSDVPAMQNDSDTEELHFEYTFAQETQELGIPDDKVPDEVPLKYLGPTGMLRASMCALDQGLSKPYRPVQAYTRQQLVPNGETIKVKVPLWPVAFGFHKGRNSS
;
A
#
# COMPACT_ATOMS: atom_id res chain seq x y z
N MET A 1 5.14 -9.76 20.64
CA MET A 1 6.56 -9.42 20.84
C MET A 1 7.40 -9.79 19.60
N VAL A 2 7.32 -9.01 18.51
CA VAL A 2 7.97 -9.30 17.20
C VAL A 2 9.18 -8.39 16.91
N PHE A 3 9.30 -7.25 17.61
CA PHE A 3 10.32 -6.22 17.34
C PHE A 3 11.77 -6.59 17.72
N VAL A 4 11.99 -7.59 18.59
CA VAL A 4 13.34 -7.87 19.13
C VAL A 4 14.24 -8.61 18.14
N ARG A 5 13.68 -9.46 17.26
CA ARG A 5 14.47 -10.23 16.28
C ARG A 5 14.91 -9.38 15.08
N THR A 6 14.09 -8.44 14.64
CA THR A 6 14.38 -7.51 13.53
C THR A 6 15.55 -6.59 13.85
N ALA A 7 15.60 -6.03 15.06
CA ALA A 7 16.65 -5.09 15.47
C ALA A 7 18.06 -5.70 15.41
N LYS A 8 18.21 -7.01 15.66
CA LYS A 8 19.53 -7.68 15.68
C LYS A 8 20.14 -7.78 14.27
N VAL A 9 19.32 -8.07 13.26
CA VAL A 9 19.77 -8.19 11.86
C VAL A 9 20.13 -6.83 11.27
N TYR A 10 19.33 -5.79 11.54
CA TYR A 10 19.61 -4.44 11.04
C TYR A 10 20.83 -3.82 11.72
N LYS A 11 21.03 -4.02 13.02
CA LYS A 11 22.24 -3.57 13.73
C LYS A 11 23.51 -4.21 13.17
N ALA A 12 23.48 -5.52 12.91
CA ALA A 12 24.61 -6.22 12.28
C ALA A 12 24.89 -5.66 10.88
N THR A 13 23.85 -5.45 10.07
CA THR A 13 24.02 -4.90 8.71
C THR A 13 24.58 -3.47 8.75
N LEU A 14 24.07 -2.61 9.65
CA LEU A 14 24.58 -1.25 9.82
C LEU A 14 26.06 -1.21 10.23
N LYS A 15 26.51 -2.18 11.04
CA LYS A 15 27.92 -2.31 11.40
C LYS A 15 28.78 -2.61 10.17
N LEU A 16 28.37 -3.54 9.32
CA LEU A 16 29.10 -3.88 8.09
C LEU A 16 29.24 -2.66 7.16
N PHE A 17 28.15 -1.89 6.99
CA PHE A 17 28.15 -0.63 6.23
C PHE A 17 29.15 0.37 6.80
N SER A 18 29.07 0.59 8.12
CA SER A 18 29.93 1.56 8.79
C SER A 18 31.40 1.16 8.69
N ASP A 19 31.73 -0.11 8.93
CA ASP A 19 33.11 -0.60 8.82
C ASP A 19 33.66 -0.43 7.39
N ARG A 20 32.83 -0.63 6.35
CA ARG A 20 33.25 -0.43 4.96
C ARG A 20 33.49 1.03 4.61
N TYR A 21 32.55 1.94 4.89
CA TYR A 21 32.59 3.32 4.37
C TYR A 21 33.12 4.37 5.35
N THR A 22 33.19 4.06 6.65
CA THR A 22 33.75 5.00 7.65
C THR A 22 35.17 4.60 8.08
N LYS A 23 35.52 3.32 8.00
CA LYS A 23 36.83 2.79 8.42
C LYS A 23 37.65 2.16 7.28
N ASN A 24 37.09 2.09 6.08
CA ASN A 24 37.71 1.45 4.91
C ASN A 24 38.17 0.01 5.16
N LEU A 25 37.42 -0.73 6.00
CA LEU A 25 37.67 -2.15 6.26
C LEU A 25 36.97 -3.01 5.22
N ASP A 26 37.59 -4.14 4.88
CA ASP A 26 36.91 -5.19 4.12
C ASP A 26 35.99 -5.99 5.06
N SER A 27 34.75 -5.54 5.17
CA SER A 27 33.73 -6.11 6.05
C SER A 27 32.81 -7.12 5.36
N GLY A 28 32.98 -7.38 4.07
CA GLY A 28 32.01 -8.13 3.26
C GLY A 28 30.72 -7.35 2.96
N TRP A 29 30.68 -6.03 3.20
CA TRP A 29 29.49 -5.21 2.96
C TRP A 29 28.96 -5.31 1.52
N GLU A 30 29.84 -5.37 0.51
CA GLU A 30 29.47 -5.37 -0.91
C GLU A 30 28.64 -6.60 -1.32
N GLU A 31 28.62 -7.66 -0.51
CA GLU A 31 27.77 -8.84 -0.71
C GLU A 31 26.33 -8.62 -0.23
N THR A 32 26.08 -7.54 0.53
CA THR A 32 24.75 -7.25 1.08
C THR A 32 23.78 -6.87 -0.05
N PRO A 33 22.59 -7.49 -0.11
CA PRO A 33 21.61 -7.14 -1.13
C PRO A 33 21.18 -5.67 -1.07
N LYS A 34 21.10 -5.03 -2.24
CA LYS A 34 20.77 -3.61 -2.38
C LYS A 34 19.36 -3.26 -1.88
N VAL A 35 18.40 -4.17 -2.07
CA VAL A 35 17.00 -3.95 -1.68
C VAL A 35 16.51 -5.14 -0.87
N ARG A 36 16.03 -4.85 0.34
CA ARG A 36 15.39 -5.81 1.24
C ARG A 36 14.08 -5.20 1.72
N VAL A 37 12.97 -5.89 1.50
CA VAL A 37 11.63 -5.39 1.84
C VAL A 37 10.96 -6.37 2.80
N PRO A 38 10.39 -5.89 3.92
CA PRO A 38 9.51 -6.73 4.72
C PRO A 38 8.15 -6.87 4.02
N ILE A 39 7.66 -8.11 3.91
CA ILE A 39 6.30 -8.37 3.42
C ILE A 39 5.40 -8.52 4.65
N ILE A 40 4.36 -7.69 4.70
CA ILE A 40 3.37 -7.76 5.77
C ILE A 40 2.38 -8.86 5.40
N ASN A 41 2.28 -9.86 6.29
CA ASN A 41 1.28 -10.92 6.19
C ASN A 41 0.21 -10.63 7.24
N PHE A 42 -1.05 -10.49 6.83
CA PHE A 42 -2.11 -10.11 7.77
C PHE A 42 -2.46 -11.19 8.79
N SER A 43 -2.19 -12.47 8.48
CA SER A 43 -2.48 -13.62 9.34
C SER A 43 -1.23 -14.19 10.03
N GLN A 44 -0.04 -13.65 9.75
CA GLN A 44 1.23 -14.28 10.12
C GLN A 44 2.34 -13.30 10.48
N ALA A 45 3.44 -13.85 11.01
CA ALA A 45 4.65 -13.09 11.14
C ALA A 45 5.07 -12.51 9.77
N PRO A 46 5.54 -11.25 9.73
CA PRO A 46 5.99 -10.64 8.49
C PRO A 46 7.20 -11.41 7.96
N THR A 47 7.27 -11.58 6.64
CA THR A 47 8.48 -12.08 6.00
C THR A 47 9.52 -10.97 6.00
N ILE A 48 10.61 -11.15 6.75
CA ILE A 48 11.66 -10.15 6.91
C ILE A 48 12.77 -10.39 5.87
N ASN A 49 13.36 -9.31 5.34
CA ASN A 49 14.48 -9.34 4.40
C ASN A 49 14.20 -10.06 3.07
N HIS A 50 12.99 -9.92 2.52
CA HIS A 50 12.76 -10.39 1.15
C HIS A 50 13.66 -9.59 0.20
N VAL A 51 14.59 -10.29 -0.44
CA VAL A 51 15.60 -9.66 -1.30
C VAL A 51 14.97 -9.36 -2.66
N PHE A 52 15.16 -8.13 -3.11
CA PHE A 52 14.85 -7.72 -4.47
C PHE A 52 16.12 -7.23 -5.16
N LEU A 53 16.20 -7.48 -6.47
CA LEU A 53 17.31 -7.00 -7.29
C LEU A 53 17.26 -5.47 -7.43
N GLU A 54 16.04 -4.91 -7.55
CA GLU A 54 15.80 -3.47 -7.72
C GLU A 54 14.51 -3.05 -6.99
N TRP A 55 14.45 -1.76 -6.64
CA TRP A 55 13.25 -1.14 -6.08
C TRP A 55 12.31 -0.78 -7.23
N LEU A 56 11.05 -1.22 -7.14
CA LEU A 56 10.11 -1.48 -8.25
C LEU A 56 10.47 -2.78 -8.97
N MET A 57 9.72 -3.85 -8.67
CA MET A 57 10.03 -5.17 -9.22
C MET A 57 9.87 -5.13 -10.75
N PRO A 58 10.90 -5.49 -11.53
CA PRO A 58 10.87 -5.35 -12.99
C PRO A 58 9.76 -6.18 -13.65
N ASN A 59 9.34 -7.27 -13.00
CA ASN A 59 8.27 -8.16 -13.47
C ASN A 59 6.91 -7.89 -12.78
N THR A 60 6.65 -6.63 -12.39
CA THR A 60 5.36 -6.25 -11.78
C THR A 60 4.26 -6.19 -12.83
N THR A 61 3.23 -7.03 -12.67
CA THR A 61 1.97 -6.90 -13.42
C THR A 61 1.02 -5.99 -12.67
N TYR A 62 0.85 -4.76 -13.16
CA TYR A 62 -0.12 -3.82 -12.60
C TYR A 62 -1.54 -4.19 -13.03
N LYS A 63 -2.42 -4.38 -12.05
CA LYS A 63 -3.86 -4.59 -12.28
C LYS A 63 -4.63 -3.36 -11.83
N THR A 64 -5.65 -2.96 -12.60
CA THR A 64 -6.54 -1.85 -12.27
C THR A 64 -7.90 -2.41 -11.89
N PRO A 65 -8.28 -2.42 -10.61
CA PRO A 65 -9.65 -2.70 -10.23
C PRO A 65 -10.55 -1.48 -10.53
N TYR A 66 -11.81 -1.76 -10.86
CA TYR A 66 -12.84 -0.77 -11.17
C TYR A 66 -13.87 -0.73 -10.03
N LEU A 67 -14.26 0.47 -9.62
CA LEU A 67 -15.31 0.71 -8.63
C LEU A 67 -16.68 0.36 -9.25
N ASP A 68 -17.48 -0.41 -8.54
CA ASP A 68 -18.84 -0.76 -8.92
C ASP A 68 -19.81 -0.50 -7.76
N ALA A 69 -21.01 -0.02 -8.10
CA ALA A 69 -22.10 0.13 -7.14
C ALA A 69 -22.80 -1.23 -7.03
N PRO A 70 -22.83 -1.87 -5.84
CA PRO A 70 -23.06 -1.20 -4.56
C PRO A 70 -21.87 -1.15 -3.57
N GLY A 71 -20.61 -1.13 -4.03
CA GLY A 71 -19.44 -1.06 -3.13
C GLY A 71 -18.47 -2.22 -3.34
N THR A 72 -18.23 -2.61 -4.58
CA THR A 72 -17.28 -3.67 -4.91
C THR A 72 -16.21 -3.17 -5.88
N LEU A 73 -15.06 -3.81 -5.83
CA LEU A 73 -14.00 -3.65 -6.82
C LEU A 73 -14.05 -4.85 -7.77
N ASN A 74 -14.06 -4.59 -9.08
CA ASN A 74 -14.09 -5.61 -10.12
C ASN A 74 -12.86 -5.53 -11.03
N THR A 75 -12.51 -6.63 -11.70
CA THR A 75 -11.40 -6.62 -12.69
C THR A 75 -11.84 -6.09 -14.07
N GLU A 76 -13.14 -6.01 -14.30
CA GLU A 76 -13.74 -5.51 -15.54
C GLU A 76 -14.48 -4.19 -15.28
N PRO A 77 -14.59 -3.29 -16.27
CA PRO A 77 -15.32 -2.04 -16.13
C PRO A 77 -16.81 -2.25 -15.82
N ALA A 78 -17.32 -1.52 -14.85
CA ALA A 78 -18.74 -1.48 -14.52
C ALA A 78 -19.51 -0.48 -15.41
N ALA A 79 -20.84 -0.59 -15.39
CA ALA A 79 -21.71 0.43 -15.98
C ALA A 79 -21.57 1.77 -15.24
N THR A 80 -21.81 2.88 -15.93
CA THR A 80 -21.73 4.21 -15.32
C THR A 80 -22.80 4.36 -14.23
N SER A 81 -22.35 4.64 -13.02
CA SER A 81 -23.18 4.91 -11.85
C SER A 81 -22.51 5.95 -10.95
N SER A 82 -23.24 6.47 -9.97
CA SER A 82 -22.73 7.44 -9.00
C SER A 82 -23.17 7.08 -7.59
N VAL A 83 -22.28 7.28 -6.63
CA VAL A 83 -22.53 7.14 -5.19
C VAL A 83 -22.10 8.42 -4.48
N SER A 84 -22.71 8.72 -3.33
CA SER A 84 -22.50 9.96 -2.59
C SER A 84 -22.36 9.67 -1.10
N TYR A 85 -21.58 10.49 -0.39
CA TYR A 85 -21.45 10.48 1.06
C TYR A 85 -21.43 11.93 1.57
N GLN A 86 -21.66 12.11 2.87
CA GLN A 86 -21.63 13.44 3.49
C GLN A 86 -20.20 13.75 3.98
N SER A 87 -19.63 14.87 3.52
CA SER A 87 -18.21 15.20 3.77
C SER A 87 -17.96 16.18 4.92
N ASP A 88 -19.01 16.79 5.48
CA ASP A 88 -18.93 17.89 6.45
C ASP A 88 -19.12 17.44 7.91
N VAL A 89 -19.14 16.13 8.16
CA VAL A 89 -19.25 15.57 9.51
C VAL A 89 -17.86 15.29 10.09
N PRO A 90 -17.63 15.53 11.40
CA PRO A 90 -16.35 15.25 12.02
C PRO A 90 -15.95 13.78 11.92
N ALA A 91 -14.81 13.50 11.30
CA ALA A 91 -14.25 12.16 11.24
C ALA A 91 -14.02 11.61 12.65
N MET A 92 -14.78 10.59 13.05
CA MET A 92 -14.67 9.99 14.37
C MET A 92 -13.58 8.91 14.44
N GLN A 93 -13.03 8.50 13.29
CA GLN A 93 -12.05 7.42 13.16
C GLN A 93 -12.51 6.12 13.85
N ASN A 94 -13.83 5.87 13.86
CA ASN A 94 -14.41 4.62 14.33
C ASN A 94 -14.65 3.72 13.12
N ASP A 95 -14.44 2.40 13.29
CA ASP A 95 -14.72 1.43 12.24
C ASP A 95 -16.23 1.49 11.86
N SER A 96 -16.53 1.63 10.56
CA SER A 96 -17.90 1.64 9.98
C SER A 96 -18.74 2.91 10.17
N ASP A 97 -18.16 4.10 10.01
CA ASP A 97 -18.91 5.36 9.94
C ASP A 97 -19.75 5.44 8.65
N THR A 98 -20.99 5.95 8.73
CA THR A 98 -21.94 6.06 7.59
C THR A 98 -21.54 7.11 6.53
N GLU A 99 -20.41 7.78 6.73
CA GLU A 99 -19.94 8.94 5.97
C GLU A 99 -18.76 8.60 5.06
N GLU A 100 -18.42 7.33 4.94
CA GLU A 100 -17.38 6.82 4.06
C GLU A 100 -17.99 5.92 2.97
N LEU A 101 -17.35 5.88 1.81
CA LEU A 101 -17.64 4.89 0.79
C LEU A 101 -16.61 3.78 0.89
N HIS A 102 -17.10 2.54 1.07
CA HIS A 102 -16.28 1.36 1.16
C HIS A 102 -16.44 0.50 -0.09
N PHE A 103 -15.32 -0.02 -0.61
CA PHE A 103 -15.32 -0.89 -1.79
C PHE A 103 -14.44 -2.12 -1.53
N GLU A 104 -15.05 -3.30 -1.59
CA GLU A 104 -14.33 -4.54 -1.29
C GLU A 104 -13.87 -5.28 -2.55
N TYR A 105 -12.66 -5.82 -2.51
CA TYR A 105 -12.15 -6.77 -3.52
C TYR A 105 -11.86 -8.13 -2.86
N THR A 106 -12.40 -9.21 -3.44
CA THR A 106 -12.05 -10.59 -3.01
C THR A 106 -11.08 -11.22 -4.01
N PHE A 107 -9.93 -11.69 -3.51
CA PHE A 107 -8.92 -12.32 -4.35
C PHE A 107 -9.36 -13.72 -4.83
N ALA A 108 -9.50 -13.88 -6.14
CA ALA A 108 -9.91 -15.14 -6.77
C ALA A 108 -8.82 -16.24 -6.73
N GLN A 109 -7.56 -15.84 -6.68
CA GLN A 109 -6.40 -16.73 -6.65
C GLN A 109 -5.41 -16.29 -5.57
N GLU A 110 -4.67 -17.25 -5.03
CA GLU A 110 -3.63 -17.01 -4.04
C GLU A 110 -2.50 -16.19 -4.65
N THR A 111 -2.13 -15.07 -3.99
CA THR A 111 -1.07 -14.18 -4.49
C THR A 111 0.12 -14.26 -3.53
N GLN A 112 0.96 -15.25 -3.84
CA GLN A 112 2.19 -15.76 -3.21
C GLN A 112 2.15 -16.15 -1.71
N GLU A 113 2.41 -17.45 -1.50
CA GLU A 113 2.13 -18.32 -0.35
C GLU A 113 2.85 -18.01 0.97
N LEU A 114 2.08 -18.21 2.05
CA LEU A 114 2.34 -19.13 3.18
C LEU A 114 1.28 -18.81 4.25
N GLY A 115 0.35 -19.72 4.61
CA GLY A 115 -0.16 -19.98 5.99
C GLY A 115 -1.58 -19.55 6.51
N ILE A 116 -2.18 -20.51 7.24
CA ILE A 116 -3.27 -20.61 8.27
C ILE A 116 -4.66 -19.93 8.04
N PRO A 117 -5.79 -20.68 8.17
CA PRO A 117 -7.17 -20.18 8.09
C PRO A 117 -7.60 -19.21 9.22
N ASP A 118 -8.57 -18.35 8.90
CA ASP A 118 -9.02 -17.18 9.69
C ASP A 118 -9.52 -17.51 11.11
N ASP A 119 -9.97 -18.73 11.37
CA ASP A 119 -10.46 -19.18 12.68
C ASP A 119 -9.36 -19.30 13.75
N LYS A 120 -8.08 -19.10 13.36
CA LYS A 120 -6.92 -19.30 14.23
C LYS A 120 -6.03 -18.07 14.42
N VAL A 121 -6.47 -16.88 14.02
CA VAL A 121 -5.74 -15.63 14.29
C VAL A 121 -6.20 -15.06 15.65
N PRO A 122 -5.33 -14.96 16.67
CA PRO A 122 -5.71 -14.39 17.96
C PRO A 122 -5.93 -12.87 17.84
N ASP A 123 -6.99 -12.35 18.47
CA ASP A 123 -7.35 -10.91 18.53
C ASP A 123 -6.33 -10.02 19.26
N GLU A 124 -5.17 -10.57 19.65
CA GLU A 124 -4.15 -9.94 20.48
C GLU A 124 -3.18 -9.02 19.71
N VAL A 125 -3.48 -8.65 18.46
CA VAL A 125 -2.70 -7.68 17.67
C VAL A 125 -3.39 -6.31 17.75
N PRO A 126 -3.02 -5.42 18.70
CA PRO A 126 -3.69 -4.13 18.91
C PRO A 126 -3.46 -3.09 17.79
N LEU A 127 -2.73 -3.46 16.73
CA LEU A 127 -2.49 -2.63 15.55
C LEU A 127 -2.97 -3.39 14.31
N LYS A 128 -4.26 -3.28 14.01
CA LYS A 128 -4.82 -3.70 12.73
C LYS A 128 -4.39 -2.67 11.68
N TYR A 129 -3.36 -2.99 10.91
CA TYR A 129 -2.97 -2.14 9.79
C TYR A 129 -4.01 -2.26 8.69
N LEU A 130 -4.68 -1.17 8.31
CA LEU A 130 -5.83 -1.18 7.41
C LEU A 130 -5.48 -1.09 5.92
N GLY A 131 -4.20 -0.97 5.58
CA GLY A 131 -3.78 -0.80 4.18
C GLY A 131 -3.02 0.49 3.93
N PRO A 132 -2.62 0.72 2.66
CA PRO A 132 -1.93 1.93 2.27
C PRO A 132 -2.92 3.10 2.24
N THR A 133 -2.56 4.21 2.87
CA THR A 133 -3.39 5.42 2.84
C THR A 133 -2.97 6.35 1.69
N GLY A 134 -3.89 7.22 1.28
CA GLY A 134 -3.62 8.28 0.33
C GLY A 134 -4.53 9.47 0.59
N MET A 135 -4.04 10.67 0.31
CA MET A 135 -4.82 11.89 0.47
C MET A 135 -4.53 12.84 -0.68
N LEU A 136 -5.59 13.45 -1.20
CA LEU A 136 -5.48 14.44 -2.27
C LEU A 136 -6.52 15.53 -2.05
N ARG A 137 -6.08 16.78 -2.06
CA ARG A 137 -7.00 17.90 -2.23
C ARG A 137 -7.44 17.92 -3.70
N ALA A 138 -8.75 17.83 -3.95
CA ALA A 138 -9.31 17.82 -5.30
C ALA A 138 -8.78 18.98 -6.17
N SER A 139 -8.64 20.18 -5.59
CA SER A 139 -8.12 21.35 -6.31
C SER A 139 -6.62 21.30 -6.63
N MET A 140 -5.88 20.30 -6.13
CA MET A 140 -4.46 20.06 -6.41
C MET A 140 -4.26 18.78 -7.23
N CYS A 141 -5.26 18.36 -8.02
CA CYS A 141 -5.24 17.10 -8.76
C CYS A 141 -4.38 17.10 -10.04
N ALA A 142 -3.81 18.25 -10.44
CA ALA A 142 -3.01 18.36 -11.66
C ALA A 142 -1.75 17.48 -11.57
N LEU A 143 -1.53 16.64 -12.59
CA LEU A 143 -0.40 15.72 -12.66
C LEU A 143 0.83 16.36 -13.32
N ASP A 144 2.00 16.00 -12.83
CA ASP A 144 3.27 16.21 -13.54
C ASP A 144 3.36 15.18 -14.67
N GLN A 145 3.35 15.65 -15.91
CA GLN A 145 3.36 14.79 -17.09
C GLN A 145 4.70 14.07 -17.31
N GLY A 146 5.82 14.63 -16.82
CA GLY A 146 7.15 14.03 -16.97
C GLY A 146 7.44 12.95 -15.92
N LEU A 147 6.87 13.09 -14.72
CA LEU A 147 7.12 12.16 -13.61
C LEU A 147 6.02 11.11 -13.42
N SER A 148 4.79 11.41 -13.83
CA SER A 148 3.65 10.50 -13.64
C SER A 148 3.76 9.25 -14.50
N LYS A 149 3.44 8.10 -13.89
CA LYS A 149 3.24 6.82 -14.58
C LYS A 149 1.80 6.33 -14.38
N PRO A 150 1.29 5.39 -15.20
CA PRO A 150 -0.07 4.87 -15.03
C PRO A 150 -0.36 4.35 -13.62
N TYR A 151 0.61 3.69 -13.00
CA TYR A 151 0.54 3.09 -11.66
C TYR A 151 1.11 3.98 -10.54
N ARG A 152 1.68 5.14 -10.88
CA ARG A 152 2.30 6.06 -9.92
C ARG A 152 2.00 7.50 -10.33
N PRO A 153 0.82 8.03 -9.97
CA PRO A 153 0.51 9.43 -10.23
C PRO A 153 1.44 10.31 -9.41
N VAL A 154 1.96 11.38 -10.02
CA VAL A 154 2.74 12.42 -9.35
C VAL A 154 2.03 13.74 -9.60
N GLN A 155 1.52 14.36 -8.55
CA GLN A 155 0.90 15.67 -8.64
C GLN A 155 1.98 16.73 -8.86
N ALA A 156 1.72 17.67 -9.77
CA ALA A 156 2.63 18.76 -10.08
C ALA A 156 2.74 19.76 -8.92
N TYR A 157 1.66 19.94 -8.16
CA TYR A 157 1.54 20.94 -7.09
C TYR A 157 1.89 22.39 -7.49
N THR A 158 1.81 22.71 -8.78
CA THR A 158 2.22 24.02 -9.32
C THR A 158 1.10 25.05 -9.30
N ARG A 159 -0.17 24.62 -9.29
CA ARG A 159 -1.32 25.52 -9.28
C ARG A 159 -2.52 24.85 -8.63
N GLN A 160 -3.40 25.69 -8.08
CA GLN A 160 -4.73 25.29 -7.64
C GLN A 160 -5.73 25.42 -8.79
N GLN A 161 -6.52 24.38 -9.01
CA GLN A 161 -7.64 24.35 -9.93
C GLN A 161 -8.92 24.20 -9.11
N LEU A 162 -9.68 25.29 -8.94
CA LEU A 162 -10.96 25.22 -8.24
C LEU A 162 -11.92 24.30 -8.98
N VAL A 163 -12.73 23.55 -8.24
CA VAL A 163 -13.73 22.64 -8.78
C VAL A 163 -15.09 23.33 -8.69
N PRO A 164 -15.70 23.72 -9.82
CA PRO A 164 -17.04 24.30 -9.82
C PRO A 164 -18.09 23.34 -9.27
N ASN A 165 -19.15 23.90 -8.68
CA ASN A 165 -20.26 23.10 -8.19
C ASN A 165 -20.92 22.34 -9.35
N GLY A 166 -21.16 21.04 -9.16
CA GLY A 166 -21.75 20.14 -10.16
C GLY A 166 -20.79 19.62 -11.22
N GLU A 167 -19.52 20.05 -11.24
CA GLU A 167 -18.55 19.56 -12.21
C GLU A 167 -17.93 18.24 -11.76
N THR A 168 -17.98 17.22 -12.63
CA THR A 168 -17.31 15.95 -12.40
C THR A 168 -15.86 16.06 -12.89
N ILE A 169 -14.90 15.89 -11.98
CA ILE A 169 -13.48 15.89 -12.31
C ILE A 169 -12.85 14.52 -12.10
N LYS A 170 -11.85 14.18 -12.92
CA LYS A 170 -11.04 12.98 -12.73
C LYS A 170 -9.88 13.27 -11.79
N VAL A 171 -9.81 12.54 -10.68
CA VAL A 171 -8.70 12.61 -9.73
C VAL A 171 -7.90 11.31 -9.73
N LYS A 172 -6.60 11.40 -9.42
CA LYS A 172 -5.74 10.23 -9.17
C LYS A 172 -5.09 10.38 -7.80
N VAL A 173 -5.57 9.66 -6.81
CA VAL A 173 -5.04 9.70 -5.44
C VAL A 173 -3.81 8.79 -5.36
N PRO A 174 -2.64 9.29 -4.95
CA PRO A 174 -1.47 8.45 -4.73
C PRO A 174 -1.62 7.70 -3.40
N LEU A 175 -1.43 6.38 -3.43
CA LEU A 175 -1.37 5.56 -2.22
C LEU A 175 0.10 5.35 -1.81
N TRP A 176 0.37 5.33 -0.51
CA TRP A 176 1.70 5.01 0.00
C TRP A 176 2.13 3.58 -0.42
N PRO A 177 3.39 3.37 -0.85
CA PRO A 177 3.84 2.07 -1.29
C PRO A 177 3.95 1.10 -0.11
N VAL A 178 3.40 -0.10 -0.28
CA VAL A 178 3.41 -1.16 0.73
C VAL A 178 3.55 -2.52 0.03
N ALA A 179 4.19 -3.48 0.70
CA ALA A 179 4.24 -4.87 0.28
C ALA A 179 3.35 -5.74 1.18
N PHE A 180 2.32 -6.34 0.59
CA PHE A 180 1.39 -7.25 1.26
C PHE A 180 1.37 -8.63 0.59
N GLY A 181 1.22 -9.68 1.40
CA GLY A 181 0.80 -11.00 0.94
C GLY A 181 -0.71 -11.19 1.18
N PHE A 182 -1.43 -11.76 0.20
CA PHE A 182 -2.87 -12.03 0.28
C PHE A 182 -3.18 -13.51 0.03
N HIS A 183 -3.99 -14.11 0.91
CA HIS A 183 -4.49 -15.48 0.77
C HIS A 183 -5.79 -15.55 -0.03
N LYS A 184 -6.07 -16.70 -0.63
CA LYS A 184 -7.33 -16.96 -1.36
C LYS A 184 -8.54 -16.78 -0.43
N GLY A 185 -9.57 -16.09 -0.91
CA GLY A 185 -10.84 -15.93 -0.18
C GLY A 185 -10.84 -14.81 0.86
N ARG A 186 -9.75 -14.04 1.00
CA ARG A 186 -9.75 -12.81 1.80
C ARG A 186 -10.19 -11.60 1.00
N ASN A 187 -10.83 -10.67 1.70
CA ASN A 187 -11.20 -9.34 1.20
C ASN A 187 -10.09 -8.34 1.49
N SER A 188 -9.81 -7.44 0.54
CA SER A 188 -9.18 -6.15 0.85
C SER A 188 -10.27 -5.09 0.95
N SER A 189 -10.32 -4.44 2.11
CA SER A 189 -11.07 -3.22 2.42
C SER A 189 -10.24 -1.97 2.12
#